data_AF-A0ABD2QZA0-F1
#
_entry.id   AF-A0ABD2QZA0-F1
#
_cell.length_a   1.000
_cell.length_b   1.000
_cell.length_c   1.000
_cell.angle_alpha   90.00
_cell.angle_beta   90.00
_cell.angle_gamma   90.00
#
_symmetry.space_group_name_H-M   'P 1'
#
loop_
_entity.id
_entity.type
_entity.pdbx_description
1 polymer ?
#
loop_
_entity_poly.entity_id
_entity_poly.type
_entity_poly.pdbx_seq_one_letter_code
_entity_poly.pdbx_strand_id
1 'polypeptide(L)'
;MYRMLSRPYAFNCVLRLRTSSEFQQSHSYGHFFPDPQYENVQHIICCDSFATYAYDFEFANNAGFSRHTSELPMLQIAFQYTVVVPPDELANAGSNTTTRAKHSLKKRLRIRTLQFGVGHSINEIYDCVDSEVVLSLLVHKVILASLEQGVREGRMLLHDWLVILTAQYNDACKLIQSGHGGSSGVHIDVAFSQCPQLQPLPRLVFALLRNPLLRLHEEGVHPDYRIYLQCLFSALEPSSLSRAVYPLLTSYASPDKQAYPRHSLSRAALITSGSPIFFLDAFTNLIVFYASTADPSLPFPPPQDCLLRTTINKLKQERCITPKLSFIKGGQDDATAFENYLIEEQDVEGSGFTSVMGFVSFLEGINQSTLEYLK
;
A
#
# COMPACT_ATOMS: atom_id res chain seq x y z
N MET A 1 -18.46 6.26 13.06
CA MET A 1 -18.92 7.49 13.74
C MET A 1 -18.07 7.85 14.95
N TYR A 2 -18.07 7.09 16.06
CA TYR A 2 -17.32 7.45 17.29
C TYR A 2 -15.87 7.91 17.04
N ARG A 3 -15.08 7.14 16.28
CA ARG A 3 -13.69 7.51 15.95
C ARG A 3 -13.52 8.80 15.17
N MET A 4 -14.43 9.08 14.23
CA MET A 4 -14.40 10.33 13.47
C MET A 4 -14.67 11.54 14.39
N LEU A 5 -15.42 11.35 15.48
CA LEU A 5 -15.74 12.43 16.41
C LEU A 5 -14.72 12.57 17.55
N SER A 6 -14.00 11.49 17.89
CA SER A 6 -13.04 11.49 19.01
C SER A 6 -11.60 11.80 18.59
N ARG A 7 -11.28 11.75 17.31
CA ARG A 7 -9.92 12.04 16.80
C ARG A 7 -9.64 13.55 16.79
N PRO A 8 -8.36 13.94 16.96
CA PRO A 8 -7.95 15.30 16.69
C PRO A 8 -8.04 15.58 15.19
N TYR A 9 -8.76 16.64 14.83
CA TYR A 9 -8.83 17.12 13.45
C TYR A 9 -8.10 18.44 13.29
N ALA A 10 -7.46 18.58 12.13
CA ALA A 10 -6.94 19.83 11.62
C ALA A 10 -7.95 20.41 10.63
N PHE A 11 -8.18 21.73 10.69
CA PHE A 11 -9.13 22.46 9.85
C PHE A 11 -8.45 23.63 9.14
N ASN A 12 -9.01 24.01 7.99
CA ASN A 12 -8.54 25.14 7.17
C ASN A 12 -7.02 25.07 6.95
N CYS A 13 -6.61 23.93 6.41
CA CYS A 13 -5.21 23.55 6.33
C CYS A 13 -4.62 24.01 5.00
N VAL A 14 -3.37 24.49 5.06
CA VAL A 14 -2.57 24.84 3.89
C VAL A 14 -1.28 24.05 3.96
N LEU A 15 -1.01 23.28 2.92
CA LEU A 15 0.18 22.45 2.77
C LEU A 15 1.04 23.01 1.64
N ARG A 16 2.31 23.26 1.93
CA ARG A 16 3.29 23.68 0.93
C ARG A 16 4.52 22.80 1.03
N LEU A 17 4.94 22.29 -0.12
CA LEU A 17 6.12 21.48 -0.28
C LEU A 17 7.20 22.29 -1.01
N ARG A 18 8.43 22.26 -0.50
CA ARG A 18 9.59 22.95 -1.07
C ARG A 18 10.74 21.98 -1.25
N THR A 19 11.44 22.08 -2.36
CA THR A 19 12.59 21.26 -2.73
C THR A 19 13.86 22.12 -2.84
N SER A 20 15.04 21.49 -2.86
CA SER A 20 16.27 22.15 -3.33
C SER A 20 16.22 22.38 -4.85
N SER A 21 17.15 23.18 -5.39
CA SER A 21 17.13 23.68 -6.78
C SER A 21 17.14 22.61 -7.87
N GLU A 22 17.76 21.46 -7.61
CA GLU A 22 18.01 20.45 -8.65
C GLU A 22 16.81 19.56 -8.97
N PHE A 23 15.72 19.65 -8.20
CA PHE A 23 14.51 18.86 -8.43
C PHE A 23 13.26 19.63 -8.02
N GLN A 24 12.14 19.32 -8.66
CA GLN A 24 10.86 19.97 -8.40
C GLN A 24 9.73 18.96 -8.26
N GLN A 25 8.64 19.41 -7.64
CA GLN A 25 7.40 18.65 -7.60
C GLN A 25 6.85 18.55 -9.02
N SER A 26 6.61 17.33 -9.48
CA SER A 26 5.99 17.05 -10.79
C SER A 26 4.47 16.92 -10.62
N HIS A 27 4.04 15.95 -9.81
CA HIS A 27 2.63 15.70 -9.54
C HIS A 27 2.37 15.60 -8.04
N SER A 28 1.13 15.85 -7.63
CA SER A 28 0.70 15.70 -6.26
C SER A 28 -0.64 14.99 -6.19
N TYR A 29 -0.77 14.08 -5.23
CA TYR A 29 -1.90 13.19 -5.08
C TYR A 29 -2.46 13.21 -3.66
N GLY A 30 -3.77 13.11 -3.54
CA GLY A 30 -4.49 13.08 -2.27
C GLY A 30 -5.73 13.95 -2.30
N HIS A 31 -6.41 14.05 -1.16
CA HIS A 31 -7.69 14.77 -1.05
C HIS A 31 -7.43 16.24 -0.66
N PHE A 32 -7.10 17.06 -1.65
CA PHE A 32 -6.89 18.51 -1.51
C PHE A 32 -7.33 19.26 -2.77
N PHE A 33 -7.31 20.59 -2.68
CA PHE A 33 -7.50 21.48 -3.82
C PHE A 33 -6.20 22.26 -4.06
N PRO A 34 -5.72 22.38 -5.31
CA PRO A 34 -4.58 23.23 -5.60
C PRO A 34 -4.94 24.70 -5.33
N ASP A 35 -3.97 25.48 -4.88
CA ASP A 35 -4.11 26.93 -4.75
C ASP A 35 -4.16 27.58 -6.15
N PRO A 36 -5.10 28.50 -6.42
CA PRO A 36 -5.23 29.13 -7.73
C PRO A 36 -4.17 30.20 -8.04
N GLN A 37 -3.44 30.68 -7.02
CA GLN A 37 -2.46 31.77 -7.14
C GLN A 37 -1.01 31.29 -6.99
N TYR A 38 -0.77 30.28 -6.16
CA TYR A 38 0.57 29.82 -5.83
C TYR A 38 0.79 28.36 -6.22
N GLU A 39 1.81 28.13 -7.04
CA GLU A 39 2.27 26.78 -7.36
C GLU A 39 2.77 26.04 -6.10
N ASN A 40 2.56 24.73 -6.09
CA ASN A 40 2.98 23.82 -5.00
C ASN A 40 2.36 24.16 -3.63
N VAL A 41 1.22 24.85 -3.62
CA VAL A 41 0.39 25.11 -2.45
C VAL A 41 -0.95 24.40 -2.60
N GLN A 42 -1.38 23.74 -1.53
CA GLN A 42 -2.57 22.91 -1.51
C GLN A 42 -3.44 23.27 -0.30
N HIS A 43 -4.74 23.34 -0.53
CA HIS A 43 -5.77 23.58 0.48
C HIS A 43 -6.45 22.28 0.85
N ILE A 44 -6.46 22.01 2.16
CA ILE A 44 -7.10 20.83 2.74
C ILE A 44 -8.18 21.35 3.71
N ILE A 45 -9.45 21.03 3.43
CA ILE A 45 -10.58 21.51 4.24
C ILE A 45 -10.44 21.03 5.69
N CYS A 46 -10.22 19.71 5.84
CA CYS A 46 -9.90 19.09 7.11
C CYS A 46 -9.16 17.78 6.90
N CYS A 47 -8.40 17.35 7.90
CA CYS A 47 -7.76 16.04 7.91
C CYS A 47 -7.56 15.54 9.34
N ASP A 48 -7.48 14.22 9.49
CA ASP A 48 -7.05 13.56 10.73
C ASP A 48 -5.60 13.06 10.60
N SER A 49 -5.14 12.31 11.60
CA SER A 49 -3.78 11.77 11.63
C SER A 49 -3.49 10.69 10.58
N PHE A 50 -4.50 10.19 9.87
CA PHE A 50 -4.36 9.12 8.87
C PHE A 50 -4.36 9.65 7.43
N ALA A 51 -4.66 10.93 7.23
CA ALA A 51 -4.64 11.52 5.90
C ALA A 51 -3.22 11.51 5.31
N THR A 52 -3.09 10.88 4.14
CA THR A 52 -1.83 10.76 3.40
C THR A 52 -1.88 11.59 2.12
N TYR A 53 -0.77 12.24 1.81
CA TYR A 53 -0.56 13.01 0.60
C TYR A 53 0.74 12.54 -0.05
N ALA A 54 0.68 12.24 -1.35
CA ALA A 54 1.81 11.70 -2.10
C ALA A 54 2.25 12.70 -3.17
N TYR A 55 3.55 12.69 -3.47
CA TYR A 55 4.16 13.62 -4.42
C TYR A 55 5.16 12.88 -5.28
N ASP A 56 5.12 13.19 -6.56
CA ASP A 56 6.15 12.82 -7.51
C ASP A 56 7.13 13.95 -7.70
N PHE A 57 8.36 13.59 -8.02
CA PHE A 57 9.43 14.52 -8.29
C PHE A 57 10.08 14.25 -9.64
N GLU A 58 10.59 15.32 -10.23
CA GLU A 58 11.40 15.27 -11.44
C GLU A 58 12.64 16.15 -11.27
N PHE A 59 13.71 15.80 -11.96
CA PHE A 59 14.89 16.67 -11.99
C PHE A 59 14.58 17.94 -12.77
N ALA A 60 14.98 19.08 -12.23
CA ALA A 60 14.80 20.37 -12.89
C ALA A 60 15.74 20.53 -14.11
N ASN A 61 16.80 19.73 -14.17
CA ASN A 61 17.78 19.74 -15.26
C ASN A 61 18.45 18.36 -15.41
N ASN A 62 19.17 18.15 -16.52
CA ASN A 62 19.83 16.87 -16.81
C ASN A 62 21.07 16.59 -15.92
N ALA A 63 21.58 17.58 -15.19
CA ALA A 63 22.71 17.40 -14.30
C ALA A 63 22.27 16.87 -12.92
N GLY A 64 21.06 17.20 -12.46
CA GLY A 64 20.57 16.86 -11.13
C GLY A 64 21.62 17.14 -10.05
N PHE A 65 21.84 16.17 -9.16
CA PHE A 65 22.82 16.30 -8.08
C PHE A 65 24.24 15.80 -8.43
N SER A 66 24.58 15.66 -9.72
CA SER A 66 25.88 15.11 -10.15
C SER A 66 27.07 16.07 -9.96
N ARG A 67 26.83 17.39 -9.98
CA ARG A 67 27.89 18.42 -10.03
C ARG A 67 28.26 19.03 -8.68
N HIS A 68 27.38 18.93 -7.68
CA HIS A 68 27.51 19.65 -6.43
C HIS A 68 27.44 18.68 -5.23
N THR A 69 28.60 18.20 -4.76
CA THR A 69 28.68 17.33 -3.59
C THR A 69 28.29 18.03 -2.28
N SER A 70 28.17 19.36 -2.26
CA SER A 70 27.76 20.13 -1.09
C SER A 70 26.24 20.30 -0.94
N GLU A 71 25.47 20.18 -2.02
CA GLU A 71 24.03 20.41 -2.01
C GLU A 71 23.29 19.07 -2.10
N LEU A 72 22.96 18.52 -0.93
CA LEU A 72 22.16 17.30 -0.84
C LEU A 72 20.69 17.59 -1.16
N PRO A 73 19.94 16.62 -1.70
CA PRO A 73 18.50 16.76 -1.89
C PRO A 73 17.79 17.08 -0.58
N MET A 74 17.13 18.24 -0.55
CA MET A 74 16.39 18.71 0.62
C MET A 74 14.91 18.84 0.30
N LEU A 75 14.07 18.39 1.23
CA LEU A 75 12.62 18.53 1.17
C LEU A 75 12.14 19.23 2.44
N GLN A 76 11.35 20.28 2.30
CA GLN A 76 10.68 20.93 3.42
C GLN A 76 9.17 20.95 3.21
N ILE A 77 8.48 20.33 4.17
CA ILE A 77 7.02 20.28 4.24
C ILE A 77 6.57 21.30 5.27
N ALA A 78 5.79 22.28 4.86
CA ALA A 78 5.19 23.29 5.73
C ALA A 78 3.67 23.10 5.74
N PHE A 79 3.14 22.69 6.89
CA PHE A 79 1.72 22.42 7.09
C PHE A 79 1.13 23.37 8.11
N GLN A 80 0.36 24.34 7.62
CA GLN A 80 -0.36 25.30 8.45
C GLN A 80 -1.79 24.79 8.68
N TYR A 81 -2.29 24.84 9.90
CA TYR A 81 -3.64 24.36 10.22
C TYR A 81 -4.22 25.03 11.46
N THR A 82 -5.54 24.94 11.61
CA THR A 82 -6.27 25.34 12.81
C THR A 82 -6.74 24.10 13.56
N VAL A 83 -6.60 24.10 14.89
CA VAL A 83 -7.04 22.98 15.74
C VAL A 83 -7.84 23.49 16.94
N VAL A 84 -8.85 22.72 17.32
CA VAL A 84 -9.59 22.92 18.58
C VAL A 84 -8.76 22.35 19.72
N VAL A 85 -8.38 23.19 20.67
CA VAL A 85 -7.58 22.81 21.83
C VAL A 85 -8.46 22.83 23.06
N PRO A 86 -8.47 21.75 23.88
CA PRO A 86 -9.15 21.76 25.15
C PRO A 86 -8.57 22.85 26.07
N PRO A 87 -9.33 23.32 27.06
CA PRO A 87 -8.81 24.26 28.05
C PRO A 87 -7.63 23.64 28.81
N ASP A 88 -6.57 24.42 29.04
CA ASP A 88 -5.36 23.93 29.72
C ASP A 88 -5.70 23.44 31.15
N GLU A 89 -5.57 22.14 31.41
CA GLU A 89 -5.79 21.54 32.74
C GLU A 89 -4.79 22.06 33.80
N LEU A 90 -3.65 22.60 33.36
CA LEU A 90 -2.58 23.11 34.22
C LEU A 90 -2.74 24.58 34.63
N ALA A 91 -3.76 25.29 34.13
CA ALA A 91 -3.88 26.73 34.34
C ALA A 91 -4.53 27.14 35.67
N ASN A 92 -5.15 26.25 36.45
CA ASN A 92 -5.84 26.69 37.69
C ASN A 92 -5.89 25.61 38.80
N ALA A 93 -4.79 25.43 39.52
CA ALA A 93 -4.82 24.88 40.88
C ALA A 93 -5.18 25.96 41.95
N GLY A 94 -5.63 27.16 41.54
CA GLY A 94 -5.81 28.27 42.48
C GLY A 94 -6.90 29.31 42.16
N SER A 95 -7.75 29.12 41.13
CA SER A 95 -8.82 30.09 40.83
C SER A 95 -10.20 29.46 40.97
N ASN A 96 -10.85 29.74 42.11
CA ASN A 96 -12.26 29.46 42.38
C ASN A 96 -13.17 30.36 41.52
N THR A 97 -13.21 30.11 40.22
CA THR A 97 -14.16 30.75 39.30
C THR A 97 -14.79 29.69 38.41
N THR A 98 -16.12 29.54 38.54
CA THR A 98 -17.02 28.67 37.76
C THR A 98 -17.16 29.11 36.29
N THR A 99 -16.06 29.49 35.65
CA THR A 99 -16.02 29.75 34.21
C THR A 99 -15.86 28.40 33.52
N ARG A 100 -16.93 27.93 32.85
CA ARG A 100 -16.91 26.79 31.93
C ARG A 100 -15.62 26.84 31.14
N ALA A 101 -14.76 25.84 31.32
CA ALA A 101 -13.51 25.74 30.60
C ALA A 101 -13.84 25.71 29.10
N LYS A 102 -13.49 26.77 28.36
CA LYS A 102 -13.85 26.93 26.95
C LYS A 102 -12.76 26.34 26.07
N HIS A 103 -13.16 25.54 25.09
CA HIS A 103 -12.28 25.16 24.00
C HIS A 103 -11.82 26.42 23.25
N SER A 104 -10.56 26.42 22.80
CA SER A 104 -9.98 27.54 22.04
C SER A 104 -9.51 27.06 20.67
N LEU A 105 -9.57 27.94 19.67
CA LEU A 105 -8.98 27.68 18.36
C LEU A 105 -7.54 28.18 18.36
N LYS A 106 -6.59 27.32 17.99
CA LYS A 106 -5.18 27.70 17.82
C LYS A 106 -4.76 27.43 16.37
N LYS A 107 -4.15 28.42 15.73
CA LYS A 107 -3.46 28.26 14.45
C LYS A 107 -2.04 27.76 14.71
N ARG A 108 -1.62 26.72 14.00
CA ARG A 108 -0.31 26.08 14.14
C ARG A 108 0.35 25.95 12.77
N LEU A 109 1.68 25.96 12.78
CA LEU A 109 2.51 25.63 11.62
C LEU A 109 3.42 24.48 12.03
N ARG A 110 3.28 23.34 11.36
CA ARG A 110 4.17 22.19 11.50
C ARG A 110 5.14 22.19 10.32
N ILE A 111 6.43 22.14 10.60
CA ILE A 111 7.47 22.09 9.59
C ILE A 111 8.23 20.78 9.76
N ARG A 112 8.43 20.05 8.66
CA ARG A 112 9.32 18.89 8.61
C ARG A 112 10.32 19.12 7.49
N THR A 113 11.60 19.06 7.82
CA THR A 113 12.70 19.10 6.85
C THR A 113 13.36 17.75 6.80
N LEU A 114 13.58 17.25 5.59
CA LEU A 114 14.21 15.98 5.29
C LEU A 114 15.38 16.24 4.35
N GLN A 115 16.46 15.50 4.55
CA GLN A 115 17.64 15.49 3.71
C GLN A 115 17.84 14.06 3.24
N PHE A 116 18.17 13.89 1.96
CA PHE A 116 18.40 12.57 1.37
C PHE A 116 19.83 12.46 0.84
N GLY A 117 20.32 11.21 0.74
CA GLY A 117 21.56 10.91 0.04
C GLY A 117 21.37 10.95 -1.47
N VAL A 118 22.48 11.01 -2.21
CA VAL A 118 22.51 10.91 -3.67
C VAL A 118 23.14 9.57 -4.02
N GLY A 119 22.42 8.73 -4.78
CA GLY A 119 22.98 7.51 -5.33
C GLY A 119 23.85 7.83 -6.56
N HIS A 120 25.06 7.29 -6.61
CA HIS A 120 25.97 7.45 -7.75
C HIS A 120 25.97 6.24 -8.68
N SER A 121 25.28 5.17 -8.27
CA SER A 121 25.03 3.99 -9.09
C SER A 121 23.57 3.58 -8.96
N ILE A 122 23.05 2.89 -9.98
CA ILE A 122 21.68 2.38 -9.97
C ILE A 122 21.45 1.35 -8.85
N ASN A 123 22.49 0.61 -8.47
CA ASN A 123 22.41 -0.36 -7.37
C ASN A 123 22.16 0.33 -6.02
N GLU A 124 22.84 1.46 -5.74
CA GLU A 124 22.57 2.26 -4.55
C GLU A 124 21.13 2.78 -4.51
N ILE A 125 20.56 3.10 -5.68
CA ILE A 125 19.15 3.51 -5.78
C ILE A 125 18.25 2.33 -5.42
N TYR A 126 18.48 1.15 -6.00
CA TYR A 126 17.70 -0.06 -5.71
C TYR A 126 17.76 -0.48 -4.24
N ASP A 127 18.92 -0.37 -3.60
CA ASP A 127 19.10 -0.68 -2.17
C ASP A 127 18.32 0.27 -1.24
N CYS A 128 17.93 1.45 -1.74
CA CYS A 128 17.16 2.45 -0.99
C CYS A 128 15.66 2.44 -1.28
N VAL A 129 15.16 1.53 -2.13
CA VAL A 129 13.75 1.50 -2.50
C VAL A 129 12.87 1.06 -1.33
N ASP A 130 11.77 1.79 -1.13
CA ASP A 130 10.66 1.35 -0.28
C ASP A 130 9.50 0.86 -1.16
N SER A 131 9.30 -0.46 -1.17
CA SER A 131 8.28 -1.10 -2.01
C SER A 131 6.84 -0.68 -1.71
N GLU A 132 6.53 -0.30 -0.45
CA GLU A 132 5.17 0.14 -0.08
C GLU A 132 4.90 1.56 -0.57
N VAL A 133 5.91 2.43 -0.54
CA VAL A 133 5.83 3.79 -1.09
C VAL A 133 5.70 3.74 -2.61
N VAL A 134 6.49 2.89 -3.28
CA VAL A 134 6.38 2.67 -4.73
C VAL A 134 4.96 2.22 -5.10
N LEU A 135 4.41 1.23 -4.38
CA LEU A 135 3.02 0.80 -4.59
C LEU A 135 2.04 1.97 -4.42
N SER A 136 2.20 2.80 -3.39
CA SER A 136 1.32 3.95 -3.15
C SER A 136 1.31 4.92 -4.32
N LEU A 137 2.48 5.27 -4.85
CA LEU A 137 2.57 6.13 -6.05
C LEU A 137 1.98 5.47 -7.28
N LEU A 138 2.25 4.18 -7.51
CA LEU A 138 1.67 3.44 -8.64
C LEU A 138 0.14 3.41 -8.57
N VAL A 139 -0.45 3.17 -7.39
CA VAL A 139 -1.90 3.19 -7.21
C VAL A 139 -2.47 4.55 -7.58
N HIS A 140 -1.85 5.65 -7.14
CA HIS A 140 -2.30 6.99 -7.51
C HIS A 140 -2.25 7.24 -9.03
N LYS A 141 -1.13 6.92 -9.68
CA LYS A 141 -0.95 7.08 -11.12
C LYS A 141 -1.95 6.25 -11.91
N VAL A 142 -2.15 5.00 -11.51
CA VAL A 142 -3.04 4.09 -12.20
C VAL A 142 -4.51 4.47 -11.98
N ILE A 143 -4.88 5.03 -10.81
CA ILE A 143 -6.22 5.62 -10.62
C ILE A 143 -6.44 6.77 -11.60
N LEU A 144 -5.49 7.70 -11.74
CA LEU A 144 -5.62 8.82 -12.69
C LEU A 144 -5.70 8.33 -14.14
N ALA A 145 -4.76 7.47 -14.56
CA ALA A 145 -4.77 6.90 -15.90
C ALA A 145 -6.08 6.14 -16.19
N SER A 146 -6.63 5.42 -15.20
CA SER A 146 -7.91 4.73 -15.33
C SER A 146 -9.10 5.67 -15.48
N LEU A 147 -9.06 6.85 -14.84
CA LEU A 147 -10.11 7.87 -14.95
C LEU A 147 -10.03 8.63 -16.29
N GLU A 148 -8.83 8.85 -16.81
CA GLU A 148 -8.61 9.61 -18.05
C GLU A 148 -8.72 8.74 -19.31
N GLN A 149 -8.15 7.54 -19.29
CA GLN A 149 -7.94 6.68 -20.48
C GLN A 149 -8.62 5.32 -20.35
N GLY A 150 -9.21 5.03 -19.19
CA GLY A 150 -9.92 3.79 -18.91
C GLY A 150 -9.06 2.73 -18.21
N VAL A 151 -9.74 1.78 -17.54
CA VAL A 151 -9.10 0.76 -16.70
C VAL A 151 -8.13 -0.13 -17.50
N ARG A 152 -8.41 -0.41 -18.77
CA ARG A 152 -7.53 -1.23 -19.62
C ARG A 152 -6.15 -0.58 -19.79
N GLU A 153 -6.13 0.73 -20.01
CA GLU A 153 -4.88 1.49 -20.12
C GLU A 153 -4.10 1.48 -18.81
N GLY A 154 -4.77 1.76 -17.69
CA GLY A 154 -4.14 1.70 -16.36
C GLY A 154 -3.49 0.34 -16.04
N ARG A 155 -4.09 -0.77 -16.52
CA ARG A 155 -3.49 -2.11 -16.39
C ARG A 155 -2.26 -2.30 -17.27
N MET A 156 -2.31 -1.86 -18.53
CA MET A 156 -1.19 -1.97 -19.46
C MET A 156 0.01 -1.17 -18.96
N LEU A 157 -0.20 0.10 -18.57
CA LEU A 157 0.85 0.95 -18.01
C LEU A 157 1.50 0.34 -16.76
N LEU A 158 0.71 -0.28 -15.88
CA LEU A 158 1.23 -0.93 -14.67
C LEU A 158 2.04 -2.18 -15.00
N HIS A 159 1.61 -2.98 -15.99
CA HIS A 159 2.35 -4.13 -16.48
C HIS A 159 3.68 -3.70 -17.12
N ASP A 160 3.62 -2.74 -18.04
CA ASP A 160 4.79 -2.24 -18.77
C ASP A 160 5.81 -1.59 -17.83
N TRP A 161 5.35 -0.89 -16.79
CA TRP A 161 6.22 -0.37 -15.74
C TRP A 161 7.07 -1.47 -15.09
N LEU A 162 6.47 -2.63 -14.77
CA LEU A 162 7.21 -3.75 -14.17
C LEU A 162 8.16 -4.39 -15.18
N VAL A 163 7.76 -4.51 -16.44
CA VAL A 163 8.62 -5.02 -17.52
C VAL A 163 9.86 -4.13 -17.69
N ILE A 164 9.67 -2.81 -17.77
CA ILE A 164 10.76 -1.84 -17.89
C ILE A 164 11.67 -1.92 -16.67
N LEU A 165 11.12 -1.93 -15.45
CA LEU A 165 11.92 -2.07 -14.24
C LEU A 165 12.77 -3.36 -14.24
N THR A 166 12.15 -4.48 -14.65
CA THR A 166 12.82 -5.78 -14.74
C THR A 166 13.95 -5.76 -15.76
N ALA A 167 13.73 -5.17 -16.94
CA ALA A 167 14.76 -5.01 -17.96
C ALA A 167 15.95 -4.19 -17.44
N GLN A 168 15.68 -3.01 -16.85
CA GLN A 168 16.72 -2.11 -16.33
C GLN A 168 17.52 -2.75 -15.18
N TYR A 169 16.85 -3.48 -14.28
CA TYR A 169 17.54 -4.22 -13.22
C TYR A 169 18.46 -5.32 -13.77
N ASN A 170 17.98 -6.12 -14.74
CA ASN A 170 18.78 -7.20 -15.30
C ASN A 170 20.00 -6.67 -16.08
N ASP A 171 19.86 -5.53 -16.75
CA ASP A 171 20.98 -4.83 -17.40
C ASP A 171 21.99 -4.30 -16.36
N ALA A 172 21.50 -3.62 -15.32
CA ALA A 172 22.32 -3.08 -14.22
C ALA A 172 23.13 -4.17 -13.49
N CYS A 173 22.50 -5.31 -13.21
CA CYS A 173 23.15 -6.46 -12.57
C CYS A 173 24.03 -7.27 -13.54
N LYS A 174 24.13 -6.86 -14.82
CA LYS A 174 24.90 -7.54 -15.87
C LYS A 174 24.46 -9.00 -16.08
N LEU A 175 23.23 -9.34 -15.73
CA LEU A 175 22.65 -10.67 -15.92
C LEU A 175 22.39 -10.99 -17.40
N ILE A 176 22.39 -9.94 -18.24
CA ILE A 176 22.14 -10.01 -19.69
C ILE A 176 23.44 -10.29 -20.49
N GLN A 177 24.60 -10.55 -19.86
CA GLN A 177 25.86 -10.75 -20.60
C GLN A 177 25.90 -12.01 -21.48
N SER A 178 25.65 -11.75 -22.77
CA SER A 178 26.23 -12.30 -24.01
C SER A 178 26.88 -13.69 -23.96
N GLY A 179 26.12 -14.70 -24.36
CA GLY A 179 26.66 -15.95 -24.89
C GLY A 179 27.41 -15.71 -26.21
N HIS A 180 28.66 -15.24 -26.13
CA HIS A 180 29.64 -15.50 -27.18
C HIS A 180 30.05 -16.97 -27.08
N GLY A 181 29.29 -17.81 -27.78
CA GLY A 181 29.60 -19.23 -27.99
C GLY A 181 28.83 -20.19 -27.09
N GLY A 182 27.67 -20.64 -27.59
CA GLY A 182 26.99 -21.84 -27.09
C GLY A 182 25.75 -21.56 -26.24
N SER A 183 24.58 -21.63 -26.87
CA SER A 183 23.33 -22.24 -26.38
C SER A 183 22.87 -22.09 -24.91
N SER A 184 23.29 -21.09 -24.15
CA SER A 184 22.68 -20.73 -22.87
C SER A 184 21.77 -19.53 -23.09
N GLY A 185 20.45 -19.75 -23.02
CA GLY A 185 19.45 -18.71 -23.19
C GLY A 185 19.62 -17.56 -22.19
N VAL A 186 19.21 -16.36 -22.58
CA VAL A 186 19.16 -15.18 -21.69
C VAL A 186 18.21 -15.52 -20.53
N HIS A 187 18.75 -15.63 -19.33
CA HIS A 187 17.96 -15.90 -18.13
C HIS A 187 17.63 -14.57 -17.45
N ILE A 188 16.37 -14.16 -17.53
CA ILE A 188 15.88 -12.93 -16.86
C ILE A 188 15.52 -13.26 -15.41
N ASP A 189 16.14 -12.55 -14.48
CA ASP A 189 15.76 -12.55 -13.08
C ASP A 189 14.54 -11.63 -12.87
N VAL A 190 13.35 -12.23 -12.88
CA VAL A 190 12.07 -11.57 -12.57
C VAL A 190 11.78 -11.52 -11.07
N ALA A 191 12.58 -12.21 -10.25
CA ALA A 191 12.38 -12.30 -8.81
C ALA A 191 13.21 -11.27 -8.04
N PHE A 192 14.06 -10.50 -8.72
CA PHE A 192 14.99 -9.53 -8.11
C PHE A 192 15.87 -10.19 -7.04
N SER A 193 16.45 -11.34 -7.37
CA SER A 193 17.21 -12.19 -6.44
C SER A 193 18.39 -11.46 -5.75
N GLN A 194 19.01 -10.48 -6.41
CA GLN A 194 20.13 -9.72 -5.87
C GLN A 194 19.71 -8.45 -5.12
N CYS A 195 18.44 -8.02 -5.21
CA CYS A 195 17.95 -6.82 -4.55
C CYS A 195 16.69 -7.10 -3.71
N PRO A 196 16.84 -7.38 -2.40
CA PRO A 196 15.73 -7.69 -1.50
C PRO A 196 14.62 -6.64 -1.48
N GLN A 197 14.95 -5.36 -1.66
CA GLN A 197 13.97 -4.27 -1.62
C GLN A 197 12.98 -4.28 -2.80
N LEU A 198 13.39 -4.84 -3.94
CA LEU A 198 12.55 -4.94 -5.14
C LEU A 198 11.71 -6.24 -5.17
N GLN A 199 12.11 -7.27 -4.43
CA GLN A 199 11.43 -8.58 -4.41
C GLN A 199 9.92 -8.53 -4.13
N PRO A 200 9.38 -7.61 -3.30
CA PRO A 200 7.95 -7.50 -3.09
C PRO A 200 7.19 -6.99 -4.33
N LEU A 201 7.82 -6.19 -5.19
CA LEU A 201 7.15 -5.42 -6.25
C LEU A 201 6.41 -6.29 -7.26
N PRO A 202 6.95 -7.39 -7.82
CA PRO A 202 6.18 -8.25 -8.73
C PRO A 202 4.88 -8.74 -8.12
N ARG A 203 4.91 -9.13 -6.84
CA ARG A 203 3.74 -9.64 -6.13
C ARG A 203 2.74 -8.53 -5.82
N LEU A 204 3.20 -7.34 -5.45
CA LEU A 204 2.33 -6.18 -5.22
C LEU A 204 1.65 -5.71 -6.51
N VAL A 205 2.39 -5.67 -7.63
CA VAL A 205 1.85 -5.35 -8.96
C VAL A 205 0.82 -6.38 -9.39
N PHE A 206 1.13 -7.66 -9.26
CA PHE A 206 0.19 -8.75 -9.52
C PHE A 206 -1.10 -8.61 -8.71
N ALA A 207 -0.97 -8.35 -7.41
CA ALA A 207 -2.10 -8.17 -6.51
C ALA A 207 -2.96 -6.95 -6.88
N LEU A 208 -2.32 -5.85 -7.27
CA LEU A 208 -3.00 -4.65 -7.75
C LEU A 208 -3.76 -4.90 -9.06
N LEU A 209 -3.18 -5.64 -10.01
CA LEU A 209 -3.84 -6.04 -11.25
C LEU A 209 -5.06 -6.95 -11.00
N ARG A 210 -5.08 -7.73 -9.92
CA ARG A 210 -6.23 -8.55 -9.52
C ARG A 210 -7.22 -7.83 -8.60
N ASN A 211 -6.85 -6.65 -8.12
CA ASN A 211 -7.69 -5.87 -7.23
C ASN A 211 -8.93 -5.36 -7.99
N PRO A 212 -10.12 -5.34 -7.37
CA PRO A 212 -11.33 -4.79 -7.99
C PRO A 212 -11.18 -3.35 -8.52
N LEU A 213 -10.18 -2.60 -8.01
CA LEU A 213 -9.78 -1.31 -8.56
C LEU A 213 -9.44 -1.37 -10.06
N LEU A 214 -8.81 -2.45 -10.54
CA LEU A 214 -8.31 -2.61 -11.90
C LEU A 214 -8.89 -3.80 -12.67
N ARG A 215 -9.78 -4.58 -12.07
CA ARG A 215 -10.60 -5.56 -12.80
C ARG A 215 -11.41 -4.88 -13.89
N LEU A 216 -11.62 -5.52 -15.04
CA LEU A 216 -12.46 -4.95 -16.09
C LEU A 216 -13.92 -4.90 -15.63
N HIS A 217 -14.73 -4.00 -16.20
CA HIS A 217 -16.15 -3.89 -15.82
C HIS A 217 -16.95 -5.17 -16.16
N GLU A 218 -16.54 -5.85 -17.24
CA GLU A 218 -17.08 -7.14 -17.70
C GLU A 218 -16.92 -8.25 -16.63
N GLU A 219 -15.98 -8.10 -15.70
CA GLU A 219 -15.75 -9.03 -14.58
C GLU A 219 -16.69 -8.78 -13.38
N GLY A 220 -17.74 -7.98 -13.57
CA GLY A 220 -18.82 -7.82 -12.59
C GLY A 220 -18.52 -6.88 -11.41
N VAL A 221 -17.52 -6.00 -11.51
CA VAL A 221 -17.24 -5.02 -10.45
C VAL A 221 -18.23 -3.86 -10.50
N HIS A 222 -18.99 -3.69 -9.42
CA HIS A 222 -19.92 -2.59 -9.26
C HIS A 222 -19.19 -1.23 -9.32
N PRO A 223 -19.68 -0.24 -10.09
CA PRO A 223 -19.02 1.06 -10.25
C PRO A 223 -18.84 1.78 -8.91
N ASP A 224 -19.86 1.84 -8.06
CA ASP A 224 -19.75 2.48 -6.74
C ASP A 224 -18.68 1.86 -5.85
N TYR A 225 -18.50 0.53 -5.94
CA TYR A 225 -17.47 -0.16 -5.17
C TYR A 225 -16.07 0.23 -5.68
N ARG A 226 -15.90 0.39 -6.99
CA ARG A 226 -14.64 0.87 -7.56
C ARG A 226 -14.33 2.30 -7.14
N ILE A 227 -15.31 3.21 -7.23
CA ILE A 227 -15.13 4.61 -6.78
C ILE A 227 -14.80 4.64 -5.29
N TYR A 228 -15.49 3.84 -4.48
CA TYR A 228 -15.16 3.68 -3.06
C TYR A 228 -13.69 3.27 -2.85
N LEU A 229 -13.18 2.29 -3.59
CA LEU A 229 -11.78 1.87 -3.51
C LEU A 229 -10.82 2.97 -3.99
N GLN A 230 -11.14 3.71 -5.05
CA GLN A 230 -10.34 4.84 -5.51
C GLN A 230 -10.21 5.91 -4.41
N CYS A 231 -11.32 6.28 -3.77
CA CYS A 231 -11.31 7.24 -2.66
C CYS A 231 -10.58 6.71 -1.43
N LEU A 232 -10.77 5.43 -1.08
CA LEU A 232 -10.10 4.83 0.07
C LEU A 232 -8.60 4.77 -0.15
N PHE A 233 -8.16 4.14 -1.25
CA PHE A 233 -6.74 3.87 -1.51
C PHE A 233 -5.93 5.15 -1.69
N SER A 234 -6.53 6.19 -2.27
CA SER A 234 -5.91 7.51 -2.39
C SER A 234 -5.73 8.27 -1.07
N ALA A 235 -6.27 7.78 0.04
CA ALA A 235 -6.11 8.37 1.36
C ALA A 235 -5.27 7.53 2.33
N LEU A 236 -4.93 6.28 1.97
CA LEU A 236 -4.20 5.36 2.85
C LEU A 236 -2.71 5.65 2.86
N GLU A 237 -2.09 5.51 4.02
CA GLU A 237 -0.64 5.45 4.15
C GLU A 237 -0.08 4.18 3.50
N PRO A 238 1.22 4.16 3.10
CA PRO A 238 1.81 3.06 2.34
C PRO A 238 1.59 1.66 2.93
N SER A 239 1.76 1.48 4.23
CA SER A 239 1.62 0.18 4.91
C SER A 239 0.16 -0.31 4.95
N SER A 240 -0.78 0.60 5.18
CA SER A 240 -2.22 0.33 5.16
C SER A 240 -2.70 0.00 3.75
N LEU A 241 -2.19 0.71 2.75
CA LEU A 241 -2.51 0.44 1.34
C LEU A 241 -1.92 -0.90 0.87
N SER A 242 -0.66 -1.18 1.21
CA SER A 242 -0.01 -2.47 0.98
C SER A 242 -0.85 -3.61 1.55
N ARG A 243 -1.35 -3.47 2.79
CA ARG A 243 -2.26 -4.45 3.41
C ARG A 243 -3.60 -4.59 2.70
N ALA A 244 -4.14 -3.51 2.14
CA ALA A 244 -5.41 -3.53 1.40
C ALA A 244 -5.27 -4.16 0.00
N VAL A 245 -4.10 -4.01 -0.64
CA VAL A 245 -3.79 -4.57 -1.95
C VAL A 245 -3.36 -6.04 -1.84
N TYR A 246 -2.44 -6.36 -0.93
CA TYR A 246 -1.98 -7.72 -0.63
C TYR A 246 -2.21 -8.04 0.86
N PRO A 247 -3.33 -8.71 1.19
CA PRO A 247 -3.66 -9.11 2.55
C PRO A 247 -2.58 -9.94 3.24
N LEU A 248 -2.52 -9.84 4.57
CA LEU A 248 -1.65 -10.71 5.37
C LEU A 248 -2.42 -11.95 5.81
N LEU A 249 -1.84 -13.12 5.56
CA LEU A 249 -2.33 -14.39 6.06
C LEU A 249 -1.37 -14.93 7.14
N THR A 250 -1.87 -15.13 8.35
CA THR A 250 -1.13 -15.67 9.49
C THR A 250 -1.80 -16.97 9.95
N SER A 251 -1.03 -17.96 10.41
CA SER A 251 -1.61 -19.19 10.97
C SER A 251 -1.36 -19.33 12.47
N TYR A 252 -2.27 -20.07 13.11
CA TYR A 252 -2.33 -20.30 14.55
C TYR A 252 -2.51 -21.81 14.80
N ALA A 253 -1.71 -22.35 15.72
CA ALA A 253 -1.84 -23.73 16.19
C ALA A 253 -3.00 -23.88 17.18
N SER A 254 -3.26 -22.82 17.95
CA SER A 254 -4.43 -22.65 18.82
C SER A 254 -4.74 -21.15 18.91
N PRO A 255 -5.91 -20.73 19.43
CA PRO A 255 -6.25 -19.30 19.56
C PRO A 255 -5.21 -18.44 20.30
N ASP A 256 -4.39 -19.07 21.17
CA ASP A 256 -3.34 -18.44 21.97
C ASP A 256 -1.93 -18.63 21.45
N LYS A 257 -1.74 -19.43 20.40
CA LYS A 257 -0.40 -19.76 19.88
C LYS A 257 -0.34 -19.56 18.37
N GLN A 258 0.31 -18.48 17.97
CA GLN A 258 0.67 -18.24 16.58
C GLN A 258 1.65 -19.33 16.10
N ALA A 259 1.39 -19.89 14.92
CA ALA A 259 2.23 -20.91 14.30
C ALA A 259 3.20 -20.28 13.28
N TYR A 260 2.68 -19.50 12.34
CA TYR A 260 3.51 -18.89 11.30
C TYR A 260 3.03 -17.46 10.96
N PRO A 261 3.93 -16.46 10.92
CA PRO A 261 3.55 -15.05 10.80
C PRO A 261 2.99 -14.63 9.45
N ARG A 262 3.45 -15.22 8.34
CA ARG A 262 3.09 -14.75 6.99
C ARG A 262 3.14 -15.89 5.98
N HIS A 263 1.97 -16.33 5.52
CA HIS A 263 1.82 -17.23 4.39
C HIS A 263 1.71 -16.46 3.07
N SER A 264 2.00 -17.14 1.96
CA SER A 264 1.52 -16.71 0.65
C SER A 264 0.01 -16.85 0.58
N LEU A 265 -0.64 -16.05 -0.27
CA LEU A 265 -2.09 -16.09 -0.48
C LEU A 265 -2.48 -17.21 -1.45
N SER A 266 -2.09 -18.45 -1.13
CA SER A 266 -2.32 -19.65 -1.94
C SER A 266 -2.90 -20.79 -1.09
N ARG A 267 -3.69 -21.68 -1.70
CA ARG A 267 -4.24 -22.89 -1.06
C ARG A 267 -3.13 -23.86 -0.67
N ALA A 268 -2.07 -23.94 -1.47
CA ALA A 268 -0.89 -24.74 -1.16
C ALA A 268 -0.27 -24.36 0.20
N ALA A 269 -0.25 -23.06 0.55
CA ALA A 269 0.24 -22.60 1.84
C ALA A 269 -0.64 -23.08 3.01
N LEU A 270 -1.97 -23.07 2.83
CA LEU A 270 -2.90 -23.58 3.82
C LEU A 270 -2.64 -25.07 4.11
N ILE A 271 -2.57 -25.88 3.05
CA ILE A 271 -2.37 -27.33 3.14
C ILE A 271 -1.00 -27.65 3.77
N THR A 272 0.06 -27.01 3.27
CA THR A 272 1.44 -27.27 3.71
C THR A 272 1.67 -26.85 5.16
N SER A 273 1.00 -25.79 5.62
CA SER A 273 1.16 -25.31 7.00
C SER A 273 0.61 -26.28 8.05
N GLY A 274 -0.34 -27.15 7.68
CA GLY A 274 -1.04 -28.05 8.61
C GLY A 274 -1.74 -27.35 9.78
N SER A 275 -1.88 -26.02 9.75
CA SER A 275 -2.40 -25.25 10.87
C SER A 275 -3.93 -25.28 10.89
N PRO A 276 -4.57 -25.39 12.07
CA PRO A 276 -6.03 -25.48 12.17
C PRO A 276 -6.72 -24.12 11.99
N ILE A 277 -6.04 -23.02 12.30
CA ILE A 277 -6.64 -21.67 12.31
C ILE A 277 -5.79 -20.73 11.46
N PHE A 278 -6.46 -19.96 10.60
CA PHE A 278 -5.88 -18.91 9.78
C PHE A 278 -6.55 -17.58 10.07
N PHE A 279 -5.74 -16.54 10.13
CA PHE A 279 -6.18 -15.17 10.28
C PHE A 279 -5.74 -14.38 9.06
N LEU A 280 -6.73 -13.91 8.31
CA LEU A 280 -6.53 -13.05 7.16
C LEU A 280 -6.88 -11.61 7.52
N ASP A 281 -5.95 -10.72 7.22
CA ASP A 281 -6.09 -9.30 7.39
C ASP A 281 -5.98 -8.58 6.04
N ALA A 282 -7.12 -8.09 5.54
CA ALA A 282 -7.26 -7.39 4.26
C ALA A 282 -7.61 -5.89 4.44
N PHE A 283 -7.15 -5.29 5.54
CA PHE A 283 -7.41 -3.88 5.91
C PHE A 283 -8.88 -3.53 6.23
N THR A 284 -9.80 -3.63 5.27
CA THR A 284 -11.26 -3.43 5.47
C THR A 284 -11.94 -4.64 6.08
N ASN A 285 -11.36 -5.82 5.92
CA ASN A 285 -11.91 -7.10 6.35
C ASN A 285 -10.88 -7.87 7.19
N LEU A 286 -11.36 -8.46 8.28
CA LEU A 286 -10.62 -9.40 9.11
C LEU A 286 -11.39 -10.72 9.07
N ILE A 287 -10.73 -11.79 8.65
CA ILE A 287 -11.36 -13.11 8.54
C ILE A 287 -10.59 -14.09 9.41
N VAL A 288 -11.29 -14.76 10.30
CA VAL A 288 -10.76 -15.91 11.03
C VAL A 288 -11.36 -17.16 10.42
N PHE A 289 -10.52 -17.95 9.78
CA PHE A 289 -10.89 -19.18 9.08
C PHE A 289 -10.35 -20.38 9.86
N TYR A 290 -11.24 -21.31 10.24
CA TYR A 290 -10.87 -22.60 10.81
C TYR A 290 -10.88 -23.62 9.67
N ALA A 291 -9.77 -24.33 9.47
CA ALA A 291 -9.68 -25.34 8.43
C ALA A 291 -10.70 -26.47 8.67
N SER A 292 -11.13 -27.15 7.60
CA SER A 292 -12.01 -28.33 7.71
C SER A 292 -11.36 -29.50 8.45
N THR A 293 -10.02 -29.53 8.49
CA THR A 293 -9.21 -30.50 9.23
C THR A 293 -8.93 -30.08 10.68
N ALA A 294 -9.43 -28.91 11.12
CA ALA A 294 -9.22 -28.44 12.47
C ALA A 294 -9.87 -29.39 13.49
N ASP A 295 -9.17 -29.61 14.61
CA ASP A 295 -9.70 -30.43 15.71
C ASP A 295 -11.04 -29.84 16.21
N PRO A 296 -12.15 -30.61 16.23
CA PRO A 296 -13.43 -30.18 16.76
C PRO A 296 -13.40 -29.71 18.21
N SER A 297 -12.36 -30.08 18.97
CA SER A 297 -12.15 -29.62 20.35
C SER A 297 -11.78 -28.13 20.45
N LEU A 298 -11.31 -27.52 19.34
CA LEU A 298 -10.92 -26.12 19.32
C LEU A 298 -12.14 -25.21 19.50
N PRO A 299 -12.07 -24.21 20.39
CA PRO A 299 -13.19 -23.32 20.64
C PRO A 299 -13.48 -22.48 19.39
N PHE A 300 -14.75 -22.46 19.00
CA PHE A 300 -15.26 -21.61 17.93
C PHE A 300 -16.56 -20.92 18.36
N PRO A 301 -16.67 -19.59 18.23
CA PRO A 301 -15.61 -18.65 17.83
C PRO A 301 -14.47 -18.61 18.85
N PRO A 302 -13.29 -18.06 18.50
CA PRO A 302 -12.16 -17.98 19.42
C PRO A 302 -12.52 -17.19 20.69
N PRO A 303 -12.08 -17.64 21.89
CA PRO A 303 -12.35 -17.01 23.19
C PRO A 303 -11.95 -15.53 23.22
N GLN A 304 -12.66 -14.69 23.97
CA GLN A 304 -12.43 -13.24 23.96
C GLN A 304 -11.07 -12.82 24.54
N ASP A 305 -10.55 -13.62 25.46
CA ASP A 305 -9.31 -13.42 26.21
C ASP A 305 -8.09 -14.10 25.57
N CYS A 306 -8.20 -14.56 24.31
CA CYS A 306 -7.08 -15.18 23.61
C CYS A 306 -6.16 -14.18 22.87
N LEU A 307 -4.95 -14.63 22.52
CA LEU A 307 -3.99 -13.89 21.69
C LEU A 307 -4.62 -13.41 20.38
N LEU A 308 -5.31 -14.30 19.65
CA LEU A 308 -5.92 -13.97 18.36
C LEU A 308 -6.94 -12.83 18.49
N ARG A 309 -7.79 -12.84 19.53
CA ARG A 309 -8.75 -11.77 19.80
C ARG A 309 -8.07 -10.46 20.20
N THR A 310 -7.01 -10.54 20.99
CA THR A 310 -6.20 -9.38 21.37
C THR A 310 -5.61 -8.71 20.12
N THR A 311 -5.03 -9.50 19.20
CA THR A 311 -4.52 -9.02 17.91
C THR A 311 -5.62 -8.38 17.07
N ILE A 312 -6.78 -9.02 16.93
CA ILE A 312 -7.93 -8.47 16.19
C ILE A 312 -8.40 -7.13 16.79
N ASN A 313 -8.49 -7.04 18.11
CA ASN A 313 -8.94 -5.83 18.79
C ASN A 313 -7.93 -4.69 18.63
N LYS A 314 -6.63 -4.99 18.71
CA LYS A 314 -5.55 -4.03 18.42
C LYS A 314 -5.64 -3.50 16.99
N LEU A 315 -5.73 -4.38 16.00
CA LEU A 315 -5.86 -3.98 14.59
C LEU A 315 -7.13 -3.16 14.34
N LYS A 316 -8.23 -3.52 15.00
CA LYS A 316 -9.44 -2.71 14.96
C LYS A 316 -9.12 -1.31 15.48
N GLN A 317 -8.49 -1.15 16.64
CA GLN A 317 -8.25 0.16 17.27
C GLN A 317 -7.32 1.07 16.47
N GLU A 318 -6.24 0.52 15.92
CA GLU A 318 -5.17 1.29 15.26
C GLU A 318 -5.58 1.87 13.89
N ARG A 319 -6.59 1.30 13.23
CA ARG A 319 -6.97 1.70 11.86
C ARG A 319 -7.83 2.96 11.76
N CYS A 320 -7.67 3.63 10.61
CA CYS A 320 -8.51 4.76 10.24
C CYS A 320 -10.00 4.36 10.13
N ILE A 321 -10.29 3.14 9.66
CA ILE A 321 -11.63 2.53 9.57
C ILE A 321 -11.75 1.30 10.49
N THR A 322 -12.96 0.98 10.95
CA THR A 322 -13.19 -0.27 11.68
C THR A 322 -13.43 -1.40 10.69
N PRO A 323 -12.56 -2.42 10.62
CA PRO A 323 -12.75 -3.52 9.69
C PRO A 323 -13.91 -4.43 10.08
N LYS A 324 -14.57 -5.01 9.07
CA LYS A 324 -15.58 -6.07 9.24
C LYS A 324 -14.88 -7.36 9.66
N LEU A 325 -15.32 -7.95 10.77
CA LEU A 325 -14.78 -9.21 11.29
C LEU A 325 -15.76 -10.35 10.96
N SER A 326 -15.26 -11.41 10.34
CA SER A 326 -16.00 -12.65 10.10
C SER A 326 -15.27 -13.86 10.66
N PHE A 327 -16.05 -14.86 11.08
CA PHE A 327 -15.60 -16.17 11.51
C PHE A 327 -16.18 -17.20 10.55
N ILE A 328 -15.34 -18.09 10.03
CA ILE A 328 -15.72 -19.09 9.03
C ILE A 328 -15.15 -20.44 9.47
N LYS A 329 -16.00 -21.47 9.51
CA LYS A 329 -15.58 -22.87 9.63
C LYS A 329 -15.56 -23.54 8.25
N GLY A 330 -14.39 -24.00 7.83
CA GLY A 330 -14.23 -24.80 6.63
C GLY A 330 -15.09 -26.07 6.68
N GLY A 331 -15.81 -26.34 5.59
CA GLY A 331 -16.70 -27.49 5.45
C GLY A 331 -18.09 -27.34 6.10
N GLN A 332 -18.34 -26.27 6.86
CA GLN A 332 -19.66 -25.96 7.43
C GLN A 332 -20.23 -24.65 6.91
N ASP A 333 -19.41 -23.60 6.90
CA ASP A 333 -19.80 -22.26 6.43
C ASP A 333 -19.35 -22.04 4.98
N ASP A 334 -19.97 -21.06 4.30
CA ASP A 334 -19.50 -20.60 2.99
C ASP A 334 -18.12 -19.92 3.11
N ALA A 335 -17.10 -20.58 2.56
CA ALA A 335 -15.71 -20.13 2.57
C ALA A 335 -15.36 -19.17 1.42
N THR A 336 -16.30 -18.88 0.50
CA THR A 336 -16.06 -18.04 -0.69
C THR A 336 -15.44 -16.69 -0.34
N ALA A 337 -15.90 -16.06 0.75
CA ALA A 337 -15.38 -14.77 1.21
C ALA A 337 -13.90 -14.82 1.64
N PHE A 338 -13.40 -15.96 2.09
CA PHE A 338 -11.99 -16.18 2.42
C PHE A 338 -11.19 -16.62 1.19
N GLU A 339 -11.73 -17.54 0.39
CA GLU A 339 -11.06 -18.09 -0.79
C GLU A 339 -10.80 -17.01 -1.85
N ASN A 340 -11.69 -16.02 -1.99
CA ASN A 340 -11.49 -14.87 -2.88
C ASN A 340 -10.24 -14.02 -2.56
N TYR A 341 -9.66 -14.17 -1.36
CA TYR A 341 -8.40 -13.51 -0.99
C TYR A 341 -7.17 -14.39 -1.22
N LEU A 342 -7.32 -15.64 -1.65
CA LEU A 342 -6.21 -16.50 -2.08
C LEU A 342 -5.79 -16.16 -3.51
N ILE A 343 -5.41 -14.90 -3.71
CA ILE A 343 -5.21 -14.27 -5.01
C ILE A 343 -4.01 -14.80 -5.79
N GLU A 344 -3.20 -15.72 -5.26
CA GLU A 344 -2.12 -16.35 -6.04
C GLU A 344 -2.60 -17.54 -6.86
N GLU A 345 -3.81 -18.04 -6.59
CA GLU A 345 -4.43 -19.16 -7.27
C GLU A 345 -4.95 -18.78 -8.66
N GLN A 346 -4.91 -19.74 -9.58
CA GLN A 346 -5.33 -19.57 -10.98
C GLN A 346 -6.86 -19.39 -11.11
N ASP A 347 -7.62 -20.16 -10.34
CA ASP A 347 -9.08 -20.28 -10.38
C ASP A 347 -9.83 -19.25 -9.54
N VAL A 348 -9.14 -18.42 -8.74
CA VAL A 348 -9.77 -17.30 -8.05
C VAL A 348 -10.10 -16.22 -9.09
N GLU A 349 -11.24 -16.36 -9.75
CA GLU A 349 -11.59 -15.61 -10.95
C GLU A 349 -11.60 -14.08 -10.76
N GLY A 350 -10.94 -13.40 -11.70
CA GLY A 350 -11.41 -12.14 -12.30
C GLY A 350 -11.69 -12.39 -13.78
N SER A 351 -12.49 -13.41 -14.12
CA SER A 351 -12.49 -13.97 -15.47
C SER A 351 -13.41 -13.23 -16.44
N GLY A 352 -12.93 -13.09 -17.66
CA GLY A 352 -13.69 -12.56 -18.81
C GLY A 352 -12.83 -12.46 -20.07
N PHE A 353 -11.59 -11.97 -19.96
CA PHE A 353 -10.67 -11.90 -21.10
C PHE A 353 -9.25 -12.34 -20.73
N THR A 354 -8.88 -13.53 -21.20
CA THR A 354 -7.51 -13.97 -21.56
C THR A 354 -6.40 -13.83 -20.51
N SER A 355 -6.62 -14.19 -19.24
CA SER A 355 -5.68 -15.10 -18.58
C SER A 355 -6.12 -15.58 -17.20
N VAL A 356 -6.25 -16.89 -17.07
CA VAL A 356 -6.27 -17.66 -15.82
C VAL A 356 -4.82 -17.72 -15.30
N MET A 357 -4.25 -16.56 -14.93
CA MET A 357 -2.84 -16.45 -14.55
C MET A 357 -2.69 -16.40 -13.02
N GLY A 358 -2.22 -17.50 -12.43
CA GLY A 358 -1.69 -17.52 -11.08
C GLY A 358 -0.39 -16.74 -10.99
N PHE A 359 0.14 -16.53 -9.78
CA PHE A 359 1.33 -15.69 -9.60
C PHE A 359 2.56 -16.19 -10.38
N VAL A 360 2.76 -17.51 -10.47
CA VAL A 360 3.86 -18.11 -11.23
C VAL A 360 3.74 -17.80 -12.73
N SER A 361 2.56 -18.02 -13.31
CA SER A 361 2.31 -17.76 -14.72
C SER A 361 2.38 -16.26 -15.05
N PHE A 362 2.04 -15.38 -14.11
CA PHE A 362 2.28 -13.95 -14.24
C PHE A 362 3.78 -13.63 -14.37
N LEU A 363 4.63 -14.22 -13.53
CA LEU A 363 6.09 -14.03 -13.63
C LEU A 363 6.66 -14.55 -14.95
N GLU A 364 6.13 -15.67 -15.47
CA GLU A 364 6.48 -16.18 -16.81
C GLU A 364 6.09 -15.18 -17.91
N GLY A 365 4.91 -14.55 -17.80
CA GLY A 365 4.47 -13.49 -18.71
C GLY A 365 5.36 -12.25 -18.67
N ILE A 366 5.79 -11.83 -17.47
CA ILE A 366 6.76 -10.73 -17.31
C ILE A 366 8.10 -11.10 -17.92
N ASN A 367 8.59 -12.32 -17.72
CA ASN A 367 9.83 -12.81 -18.35
C ASN A 367 9.75 -12.70 -19.88
N GLN A 368 8.70 -13.24 -20.48
CA GLN A 368 8.51 -13.20 -21.94
C GLN A 368 8.41 -11.76 -22.46
N SER A 369 7.65 -10.90 -21.80
CA SER A 369 7.49 -9.49 -22.19
C SER A 369 8.81 -8.71 -22.05
N THR A 370 9.63 -9.05 -21.05
CA THR A 370 10.95 -8.44 -20.86
C THR A 370 11.93 -8.91 -21.94
N LEU A 371 11.89 -10.18 -22.33
CA LEU A 371 12.65 -10.68 -23.48
C LEU A 371 12.27 -9.99 -24.79
N GLU A 372 10.99 -9.65 -24.96
CA GLU A 372 10.50 -8.91 -26.11
C GLU A 372 10.92 -7.43 -26.08
N TYR A 373 10.87 -6.79 -24.91
CA TYR A 373 11.32 -5.41 -24.71
C TYR A 373 12.83 -5.23 -24.93
N LEU A 374 13.64 -6.25 -24.63
CA LEU A 374 15.09 -6.22 -24.81
C LEU A 374 15.55 -6.50 -26.26
N LYS A 375 14.66 -6.95 -27.15
CA LYS A 375 14.92 -7.13 -28.58
C LYS A 375 14.73 -5.81 -29.32
#